data_AF-A0A3C1Z3W0-F1
#
_entry.id   AF-A0A3C1Z3W0-F1
#
_cell.length_a   1.000
_cell.length_b   1.000
_cell.length_c   1.000
_cell.angle_alpha   90.00
_cell.angle_beta   90.00
_cell.angle_gamma   90.00
#
_symmetry.space_group_name_H-M   'P 1'
#
loop_
_entity.id
_entity.type
_entity.pdbx_description
1 polymer ?
#
loop_
_entity_poly.entity_id
_entity_poly.type
_entity_poly.pdbx_seq_one_letter_code
_entity_poly.pdbx_strand_id
1 'polypeptide(L)'
;MNVIARRWLLGALCVLVPVVSSGGLPVLADEGGVSSQVTISEVRVGLSDHGPVVLLSADGKTIPVFVDQTVAASIQAALTGERLPRPLSHELMHTILEALGGRVIRTVITLKAGTFYGSLTVAFQGQEKVFDSRSSDSIALAIHFHAPILVGRDLLESAGTPSHEPKPQTL
;
A
#
# COMPACT_ATOMS: atom_id res chain seq x y z
N MET A 1 -36.81 -46.20 -29.68
CA MET A 1 -38.15 -45.84 -29.16
C MET A 1 -38.36 -46.64 -27.87
N ASN A 2 -38.05 -46.03 -26.73
CA ASN A 2 -38.94 -45.22 -25.88
C ASN A 2 -39.84 -46.09 -24.99
N VAL A 3 -40.04 -45.89 -23.69
CA VAL A 3 -39.40 -45.16 -22.57
C VAL A 3 -40.05 -45.84 -21.36
N ILE A 4 -39.27 -46.22 -20.34
CA ILE A 4 -39.76 -46.62 -19.02
C ILE A 4 -39.45 -45.45 -18.08
N ALA A 5 -40.43 -45.03 -17.27
CA ALA A 5 -40.24 -44.79 -15.83
C ALA A 5 -41.51 -44.21 -15.18
N ARG A 6 -42.00 -44.95 -14.17
CA ARG A 6 -43.08 -44.55 -13.26
C ARG A 6 -42.53 -43.60 -12.19
N ARG A 7 -43.38 -42.63 -11.87
CA ARG A 7 -43.20 -41.54 -10.92
C ARG A 7 -43.31 -42.06 -9.48
N TRP A 8 -42.35 -41.75 -8.62
CA TRP A 8 -42.47 -41.88 -7.17
C TRP A 8 -42.16 -40.54 -6.50
N LEU A 9 -43.06 -40.15 -5.59
CA LEU A 9 -42.99 -39.01 -4.70
C LEU A 9 -42.09 -39.33 -3.50
N LEU A 10 -41.16 -38.44 -3.17
CA LEU A 10 -40.59 -38.18 -1.85
C LEU A 10 -40.21 -36.69 -1.90
N GLY A 11 -40.85 -35.78 -1.17
CA GLY A 11 -40.84 -35.71 0.29
C GLY A 11 -39.76 -34.70 0.71
N ALA A 12 -39.98 -33.41 0.40
CA ALA A 12 -39.03 -32.34 0.74
C ALA A 12 -39.10 -32.03 2.24
N LEU A 13 -38.10 -32.48 2.99
CA LEU A 13 -37.90 -32.11 4.38
C LEU A 13 -36.96 -30.89 4.42
N CYS A 14 -37.52 -29.69 4.50
CA CYS A 14 -36.77 -28.45 4.72
C CYS A 14 -36.30 -28.39 6.17
N VAL A 15 -35.01 -28.69 6.40
CA VAL A 15 -34.34 -28.38 7.67
C VAL A 15 -33.89 -26.93 7.62
N LEU A 16 -34.57 -26.06 8.38
CA LEU A 16 -34.15 -24.69 8.65
C LEU A 16 -32.94 -24.72 9.59
N VAL A 17 -31.75 -24.46 9.06
CA VAL A 17 -30.56 -24.17 9.86
C VAL A 17 -30.59 -22.67 10.19
N PRO A 18 -30.51 -22.25 11.46
CA PRO A 18 -30.42 -20.84 11.79
C PRO A 18 -29.06 -20.31 11.32
N VAL A 19 -29.09 -19.32 10.43
CA VAL A 19 -27.93 -18.49 10.11
C VAL A 19 -27.57 -17.71 11.38
N VAL A 20 -26.50 -18.12 12.05
CA VAL A 20 -25.85 -17.30 13.06
C VAL A 20 -25.23 -16.11 12.33
N SER A 21 -25.91 -14.97 12.39
CA SER A 21 -25.33 -13.68 12.07
C SER A 21 -24.26 -13.41 13.12
N SER A 22 -22.99 -13.65 12.76
CA SER A 22 -21.86 -13.13 13.52
C SER A 22 -21.95 -11.61 13.42
N GLY A 23 -22.49 -10.99 14.47
CA GLY A 23 -22.45 -9.55 14.65
C GLY A 23 -21.01 -9.08 14.56
N GLY A 24 -20.64 -8.55 13.40
CA GLY A 24 -19.48 -7.68 13.28
C GLY A 24 -19.74 -6.49 14.20
N LEU A 25 -18.91 -6.35 15.23
CA LEU A 25 -18.81 -5.11 15.96
C LEU A 25 -18.65 -3.99 14.93
N PRO A 26 -19.44 -2.90 15.00
CA PRO A 26 -19.20 -1.77 14.14
C PRO A 26 -17.80 -1.27 14.47
N VAL A 27 -16.87 -1.42 13.51
CA VAL A 27 -15.64 -0.65 13.50
C VAL A 27 -16.12 0.78 13.48
N LEU A 28 -15.96 1.48 14.62
CA LEU A 28 -16.16 2.91 14.73
C LEU A 28 -15.37 3.54 13.59
N ALA A 29 -16.08 3.97 12.56
CA ALA A 29 -15.54 4.90 11.60
C ALA A 29 -15.11 6.10 12.42
N ASP A 30 -13.80 6.25 12.54
CA ASP A 30 -13.19 7.50 12.97
C ASP A 30 -13.62 8.54 11.93
N GLU A 31 -14.72 9.24 12.20
CA GLU A 31 -15.11 10.49 11.56
C GLU A 31 -14.13 11.59 12.04
N GLY A 32 -12.84 11.35 11.85
CA GLY A 32 -11.79 12.34 11.91
C GLY A 32 -11.78 13.06 10.58
N GLY A 33 -12.01 14.36 10.60
CA GLY A 33 -12.26 15.21 9.42
C GLY A 33 -11.41 14.82 8.20
N VAL A 34 -12.04 14.77 7.04
CA VAL A 34 -11.41 14.42 5.75
C VAL A 34 -10.26 15.39 5.48
N SER A 35 -9.08 15.08 5.99
CA SER A 35 -7.84 15.74 5.62
C SER A 35 -7.65 15.45 4.15
N SER A 36 -7.72 16.49 3.31
CA SER A 36 -7.53 16.35 1.88
C SER A 36 -6.20 15.63 1.63
N GLN A 37 -6.23 14.50 0.93
CA GLN A 37 -5.00 13.77 0.61
C GLN A 37 -4.25 14.50 -0.51
N VAL A 38 -2.92 14.42 -0.46
CA VAL A 38 -2.00 14.94 -1.48
C VAL A 38 -1.22 13.78 -2.05
N THR A 39 -1.14 13.71 -3.37
CA THR A 39 -0.33 12.70 -4.06
C THR A 39 1.14 13.14 -4.07
N ILE A 40 2.03 12.24 -3.68
CA ILE A 40 3.47 12.45 -3.78
C ILE A 40 3.87 12.54 -5.25
N SER A 41 4.49 13.66 -5.63
CA SER A 41 4.94 13.93 -7.01
C SER A 41 6.33 13.39 -7.31
N GLU A 42 7.19 13.27 -6.30
CA GLU A 42 8.55 12.77 -6.46
C GLU A 42 8.94 11.89 -5.26
N VAL A 43 9.62 10.78 -5.55
CA VAL A 43 10.31 9.96 -4.54
C VAL A 43 11.80 9.92 -4.86
N ARG A 44 12.64 10.22 -3.88
CA ARG A 44 14.10 10.06 -3.97
C ARG A 44 14.64 9.21 -2.83
N VAL A 45 15.72 8.49 -3.09
CA VAL A 45 16.49 7.80 -2.04
C VAL A 45 17.77 8.58 -1.80
N GLY A 46 18.12 8.78 -0.53
CA GLY A 46 19.32 9.48 -0.12
C GLY A 46 19.96 8.83 1.10
N LEU A 47 21.09 9.41 1.52
CA LEU A 47 21.81 9.03 2.73
C LEU A 47 21.90 10.25 3.65
N SER A 48 21.69 10.02 4.94
CA SER A 48 21.81 11.03 6.00
C SER A 48 22.72 10.53 7.12
N ASP A 49 23.00 11.38 8.10
CA ASP A 49 23.74 11.01 9.32
C ASP A 49 23.02 9.93 10.15
N HIS A 50 21.72 9.75 9.93
CA HIS A 50 20.90 8.73 10.59
C HIS A 50 20.69 7.47 9.74
N GLY A 51 21.40 7.36 8.61
CA GLY A 51 21.28 6.26 7.67
C GLY A 51 20.41 6.57 6.45
N PRO A 52 19.97 5.54 5.71
CA PRO A 52 19.19 5.70 4.49
C PRO A 52 17.85 6.40 4.73
N VAL A 53 17.48 7.26 3.78
CA VAL A 53 16.25 8.05 3.84
C VAL A 53 15.55 8.05 2.50
N VAL A 54 14.23 7.88 2.53
CA VAL A 54 13.34 8.08 1.38
C VAL A 54 12.68 9.45 1.53
N LEU A 55 12.83 10.27 0.52
CA LEU A 55 12.29 11.63 0.47
C LEU A 55 11.02 11.62 -0.38
N LEU A 56 9.88 11.95 0.24
CA LEU A 56 8.58 12.07 -0.43
C LEU A 56 8.28 13.56 -0.64
N SER A 57 8.22 14.01 -1.90
CA SER A 57 7.99 15.43 -2.21
C SER A 57 6.64 15.69 -2.87
N ALA A 58 5.93 16.71 -2.41
CA ALA A 58 4.70 17.25 -3.00
C ALA A 58 4.53 18.73 -2.61
N ASP A 59 3.89 19.53 -3.46
CA ASP A 59 3.55 20.94 -3.19
C ASP A 59 4.76 21.78 -2.66
N GLY A 60 5.96 21.54 -3.20
CA GLY A 60 7.19 22.24 -2.79
C GLY A 60 7.75 21.86 -1.41
N LYS A 61 7.24 20.79 -0.81
CA LYS A 61 7.67 20.26 0.49
C LYS A 61 8.15 18.83 0.35
N THR A 62 9.06 18.44 1.25
CA THR A 62 9.66 17.11 1.30
C THR A 62 9.57 16.53 2.70
N ILE A 63 9.01 15.32 2.81
CA ILE A 63 8.92 14.53 4.04
C ILE A 63 10.04 13.47 4.01
N PRO A 64 10.95 13.47 5.00
CA PRO A 64 11.94 12.41 5.14
C PRO A 64 11.34 11.19 5.87
N VAL A 65 11.50 10.01 5.29
CA VAL A 65 11.16 8.72 5.89
C VAL A 65 12.42 7.87 6.00
N PHE A 66 12.95 7.72 7.21
CA PHE A 66 14.14 6.90 7.44
C PHE A 66 13.81 5.42 7.32
N VAL A 67 14.67 4.68 6.62
CA VAL A 67 14.48 3.27 6.31
C VAL A 67 15.79 2.51 6.47
N ASP A 68 15.70 1.19 6.53
CA ASP A 68 16.88 0.33 6.49
C ASP A 68 17.52 0.30 5.08
N GLN A 69 18.76 -0.19 5.02
CA GLN A 69 19.54 -0.27 3.79
C GLN A 69 18.89 -1.14 2.71
N THR A 70 18.22 -2.23 3.10
CA THR A 70 17.66 -3.20 2.15
C THR A 70 16.38 -2.67 1.51
N VAL A 71 15.54 -1.95 2.28
CA VAL A 71 14.38 -1.22 1.76
C VAL A 71 14.84 -0.09 0.83
N ALA A 72 15.82 0.72 1.24
CA ALA A 72 16.36 1.79 0.40
C ALA A 72 16.89 1.26 -0.94
N ALA A 73 17.66 0.16 -0.91
CA ALA A 73 18.16 -0.50 -2.10
C ALA A 73 17.02 -1.02 -3.00
N SER A 74 15.98 -1.62 -2.42
CA SER A 74 14.84 -2.11 -3.20
C SER A 74 14.05 -0.99 -3.87
N ILE A 75 13.84 0.11 -3.15
CA ILE A 75 13.18 1.31 -3.71
C ILE A 75 14.04 1.92 -4.80
N GLN A 76 15.35 2.10 -4.57
CA GLN A 76 16.25 2.70 -5.54
C GLN A 76 16.30 1.89 -6.83
N ALA A 77 16.40 0.57 -6.74
CA ALA A 77 16.39 -0.32 -7.90
C ALA A 77 15.08 -0.24 -8.68
N ALA A 78 13.94 -0.18 -7.98
CA ALA A 78 12.63 0.00 -8.61
C ALA A 78 12.48 1.36 -9.31
N LEU A 79 13.01 2.44 -8.71
CA LEU A 79 12.99 3.78 -9.31
C LEU A 79 13.88 3.89 -10.56
N THR A 80 15.03 3.22 -10.58
CA THR A 80 15.97 3.25 -11.72
C THR A 80 15.71 2.18 -12.76
N GLY A 81 14.82 1.22 -12.48
CA GLY A 81 14.63 0.03 -13.31
C GLY A 81 15.83 -0.93 -13.29
N GLU A 82 16.70 -0.82 -12.29
CA GLU A 82 17.85 -1.72 -12.12
C GLU A 82 17.38 -3.10 -11.69
N ARG A 83 17.86 -4.15 -12.37
CA ARG A 83 17.62 -5.54 -11.99
C ARG A 83 18.79 -6.07 -11.19
N LEU A 84 18.55 -6.34 -9.91
CA LEU A 84 19.55 -6.93 -9.03
C LEU A 84 19.77 -8.42 -9.38
N PRO A 85 20.97 -8.99 -9.14
CA PRO A 85 21.24 -10.40 -9.44
C PRO A 85 20.31 -11.40 -8.73
N ARG A 86 19.81 -11.03 -7.55
CA ARG A 86 18.81 -11.77 -6.78
C ARG A 86 17.76 -10.79 -6.26
N PRO A 87 16.47 -11.16 -6.25
CA PRO A 87 15.42 -10.27 -5.82
C PRO A 87 15.52 -10.00 -4.32
N LEU A 88 15.32 -8.73 -3.94
CA LEU A 88 15.11 -8.35 -2.55
C LEU A 88 13.67 -8.64 -2.12
N SER A 89 13.38 -8.57 -0.82
CA SER A 89 12.08 -8.97 -0.26
C SER A 89 10.90 -8.25 -0.90
N HIS A 90 10.98 -6.95 -1.18
CA HIS A 90 9.87 -6.20 -1.77
C HIS A 90 9.66 -6.53 -3.26
N GLU A 91 10.73 -6.82 -4.00
CA GLU A 91 10.63 -7.34 -5.37
C GLU A 91 10.04 -8.76 -5.39
N LEU A 92 10.46 -9.62 -4.46
CA LEU A 92 9.86 -10.95 -4.29
C LEU A 92 8.36 -10.85 -3.94
N MET A 93 7.98 -9.95 -3.03
CA MET A 93 6.56 -9.73 -2.70
C MET A 93 5.77 -9.19 -3.89
N HIS A 94 6.34 -8.25 -4.65
CA HIS A 94 5.74 -7.74 -5.89
C HIS A 94 5.46 -8.89 -6.87
N THR A 95 6.48 -9.68 -7.20
CA THR A 95 6.35 -10.78 -8.18
C THR A 95 5.39 -11.87 -7.72
N ILE A 96 5.38 -12.22 -6.43
CA ILE A 96 4.40 -13.17 -5.86
C ILE A 96 2.98 -12.61 -5.99
N LEU A 97 2.76 -11.35 -5.58
CA LEU A 97 1.43 -10.75 -5.60
C LEU A 97 0.91 -10.59 -7.03
N GLU A 98 1.76 -10.15 -7.96
CA GLU A 98 1.42 -10.03 -9.38
C GLU A 98 1.09 -11.40 -9.99
N ALA A 99 1.90 -12.43 -9.71
CA ALA A 99 1.65 -13.79 -10.22
C ALA A 99 0.32 -14.39 -9.71
N LEU A 100 -0.14 -13.97 -8.53
CA LEU A 100 -1.44 -14.35 -7.97
C LEU A 100 -2.60 -13.50 -8.52
N GLY A 101 -2.33 -12.48 -9.35
CA GLY A 101 -3.33 -11.55 -9.88
C GLY A 101 -3.72 -10.44 -8.90
N GLY A 102 -2.90 -10.19 -7.89
CA GLY A 102 -3.04 -9.04 -7.00
C GLY A 102 -2.33 -7.81 -7.56
N ARG A 103 -2.86 -6.63 -7.23
CA ARG A 103 -2.27 -5.35 -7.64
C ARG A 103 -2.36 -4.33 -6.52
N VAL A 104 -1.25 -3.66 -6.21
CA VAL A 104 -1.30 -2.48 -5.33
C VAL A 104 -1.98 -1.33 -6.07
N ILE A 105 -3.03 -0.78 -5.47
CA ILE A 105 -3.82 0.33 -6.03
C ILE A 105 -3.29 1.67 -5.54
N ARG A 106 -2.91 1.76 -4.27
CA ARG A 106 -2.33 2.95 -3.64
C ARG A 106 -1.74 2.59 -2.28
N THR A 107 -0.93 3.48 -1.73
CA THR A 107 -0.66 3.53 -0.30
C THR A 107 -0.98 4.91 0.27
N VAL A 108 -1.52 4.97 1.49
CA VAL A 108 -1.68 6.21 2.25
C VAL A 108 -0.73 6.19 3.43
N ILE A 109 0.10 7.22 3.55
CA ILE A 109 1.05 7.39 4.64
C ILE A 109 0.48 8.39 5.66
N THR A 110 0.46 7.99 6.92
CA THR A 110 0.01 8.81 8.04
C THR A 110 1.08 8.85 9.13
N LEU A 111 0.95 9.78 10.08
CA LEU A 111 1.86 9.94 11.21
C LEU A 111 1.05 9.94 12.50
N LYS A 112 1.43 9.08 13.44
CA LYS A 112 0.83 9.02 14.78
C LYS A 112 1.92 8.90 15.82
N ALA A 113 1.93 9.82 16.77
CA ALA A 113 2.93 9.87 17.86
C ALA A 113 4.38 9.73 17.35
N GLY A 114 4.73 10.44 16.28
CA GLY A 114 6.08 10.42 15.68
C GLY A 114 6.41 9.16 14.87
N THR A 115 5.47 8.22 14.71
CA THR A 115 5.68 6.99 13.93
C THR A 115 4.85 7.03 12.65
N PHE A 116 5.50 6.77 11.51
CA PHE A 116 4.84 6.68 10.22
C PHE A 116 4.16 5.33 10.03
N TYR A 117 2.91 5.35 9.55
CA TYR A 117 2.12 4.18 9.21
C TYR A 117 1.80 4.18 7.71
N GLY A 118 1.70 2.98 7.13
CA GLY A 118 1.27 2.77 5.76
C GLY A 118 -0.07 2.05 5.73
N SER A 119 -0.96 2.52 4.86
CA SER A 119 -2.25 1.88 4.57
C SER A 119 -2.23 1.44 3.10
N LEU A 120 -1.84 0.18 2.87
CA LEU A 120 -1.65 -0.38 1.53
C LEU A 120 -2.98 -0.93 1.01
N THR A 121 -3.50 -0.34 -0.06
CA THR A 121 -4.70 -0.86 -0.74
C THR A 121 -4.28 -1.81 -1.85
N VAL A 122 -4.74 -3.06 -1.79
CA VAL A 122 -4.47 -4.10 -2.80
C VAL A 122 -5.79 -4.58 -3.38
N ALA A 123 -5.88 -4.58 -4.71
CA ALA A 123 -6.95 -5.22 -5.45
C ALA A 123 -6.61 -6.69 -5.72
N PHE A 124 -7.56 -7.58 -5.46
CA PHE A 124 -7.47 -9.00 -5.75
C PHE A 124 -8.86 -9.57 -6.04
N GLN A 125 -9.02 -10.26 -7.17
CA GLN A 125 -10.31 -10.85 -7.59
C GLN A 125 -11.50 -9.87 -7.57
N GLY A 126 -11.25 -8.62 -8.00
CA GLY A 126 -12.28 -7.57 -8.05
C GLY A 126 -12.65 -6.97 -6.69
N GLN A 127 -11.93 -7.31 -5.62
CA GLN A 127 -12.11 -6.72 -4.29
C GLN A 127 -10.87 -5.90 -3.91
N GLU A 128 -11.08 -4.76 -3.27
CA GLU A 128 -10.00 -4.00 -2.64
C GLU A 128 -9.93 -4.35 -1.15
N LYS A 129 -8.71 -4.61 -0.67
CA LYS A 129 -8.42 -4.80 0.75
C LYS A 129 -7.35 -3.82 1.18
N VAL A 130 -7.54 -3.27 2.37
CA VAL A 130 -6.60 -2.35 3.00
C VAL A 130 -5.81 -3.11 4.05
N PHE A 131 -4.49 -3.00 3.99
CA PHE A 131 -3.56 -3.64 4.91
C PHE A 131 -2.82 -2.57 5.70
N ASP A 132 -2.76 -2.74 7.02
CA ASP A 132 -1.85 -1.98 7.87
C ASP A 132 -0.41 -2.48 7.63
N SER A 133 0.52 -1.54 7.51
CA SER A 133 1.93 -1.85 7.33
C SER A 133 2.82 -0.73 7.85
N ARG A 134 4.12 -1.00 7.98
CA ARG A 134 5.10 0.09 8.09
C ARG A 134 5.05 0.94 6.83
N SER A 135 5.29 2.25 6.97
CA SER A 135 5.31 3.16 5.82
C SER A 135 6.33 2.73 4.77
N SER A 136 7.53 2.33 5.21
CA SER A 136 8.64 1.88 4.36
C SER A 136 8.27 0.72 3.42
N ASP A 137 7.56 -0.29 3.95
CA ASP A 137 7.14 -1.45 3.17
C ASP A 137 6.07 -1.09 2.13
N SER A 138 5.11 -0.24 2.52
CA SER A 138 4.05 0.19 1.59
C SER A 138 4.57 1.11 0.49
N ILE A 139 5.55 1.98 0.79
CA ILE A 139 6.21 2.85 -0.18
C ILE A 139 6.94 1.98 -1.20
N ALA A 140 7.72 1.00 -0.73
CA ALA A 140 8.43 0.08 -1.61
C ALA A 140 7.48 -0.67 -2.54
N LEU A 141 6.41 -1.27 -2.01
CA LEU A 141 5.42 -1.96 -2.84
C LEU A 141 4.68 -1.02 -3.80
N ALA A 142 4.33 0.19 -3.38
CA ALA A 142 3.70 1.16 -4.27
C ALA A 142 4.62 1.52 -5.46
N ILE A 143 5.92 1.71 -5.22
CA ILE A 143 6.89 2.01 -6.28
C ILE A 143 7.04 0.84 -7.25
N HIS A 144 7.18 -0.39 -6.72
CA HIS A 144 7.26 -1.63 -7.53
C HIS A 144 6.04 -1.82 -8.44
N PHE A 145 4.84 -1.47 -7.96
CA PHE A 145 3.59 -1.56 -8.74
C PHE A 145 3.23 -0.29 -9.52
N HIS A 146 4.07 0.75 -9.47
CA HIS A 146 3.77 2.07 -10.02
C HIS A 146 2.43 2.65 -9.54
N ALA A 147 2.10 2.43 -8.27
CA ALA A 147 0.90 2.90 -7.62
C ALA A 147 1.14 4.25 -6.92
N PRO A 148 0.12 5.12 -6.85
CA PRO A 148 0.23 6.40 -6.17
C PRO A 148 0.49 6.24 -4.66
N ILE A 149 1.38 7.10 -4.15
CA ILE A 149 1.63 7.29 -2.73
C ILE A 149 0.92 8.57 -2.31
N LEU A 150 0.07 8.48 -1.29
CA LEU A 150 -0.73 9.59 -0.78
C LEU A 150 -0.31 9.92 0.65
N VAL A 151 -0.37 11.20 1.01
CA VAL A 151 -0.21 11.69 2.39
C VAL A 151 -1.38 12.59 2.75
N GLY A 152 -1.74 12.68 4.03
CA GLY A 152 -2.69 13.71 4.48
C GLY A 152 -2.07 15.11 4.32
N ARG A 153 -2.88 16.12 3.97
CA ARG A 153 -2.39 17.51 3.89
C ARG A 153 -1.77 17.96 5.20
N ASP A 154 -2.36 17.61 6.34
CA ASP A 154 -1.83 17.97 7.66
C ASP A 154 -0.45 17.33 7.93
N LEU A 155 -0.22 16.12 7.39
CA LEU A 155 1.10 15.48 7.45
C LEU A 155 2.13 16.22 6.60
N LEU A 156 1.76 16.60 5.37
CA LEU A 156 2.64 17.37 4.50
C LEU A 156 2.98 18.74 5.11
N GLU A 157 2.02 19.39 5.74
CA GLU A 157 2.22 20.67 6.41
C GLU A 157 3.08 20.57 7.67
N SER A 158 2.90 19.51 8.47
CA SER A 158 3.59 19.36 9.77
C SER A 158 4.98 18.73 9.66
N ALA A 159 5.18 17.75 8.77
CA ALA A 159 6.43 17.01 8.62
C ALA A 159 7.22 17.40 7.35
N GLY A 160 6.60 18.12 6.42
CA GLY A 160 7.25 18.56 5.20
C GLY A 160 8.15 19.77 5.43
N THR A 161 9.39 19.68 4.98
CA THR A 161 10.32 20.82 4.93
C THR A 161 10.36 21.41 3.51
N PRO A 162 10.61 22.72 3.32
CA PRO A 162 10.74 23.28 1.98
C PRO A 162 11.80 22.53 1.18
N SER A 163 11.46 22.08 -0.03
CA SER A 163 12.39 21.37 -0.89
C SER A 163 13.55 22.30 -1.27
N HIS A 164 14.75 22.05 -0.76
CA HIS A 164 15.94 22.77 -1.20
C HIS A 164 16.35 22.20 -2.57
N GLU A 165 16.31 23.02 -3.62
CA GLU A 165 16.96 22.66 -4.90
C GLU A 165 18.45 22.39 -4.65
N PRO A 166 19.05 21.34 -5.24
CA PRO A 166 20.50 21.21 -5.26
C PRO A 166 21.06 22.44 -5.98
N LYS A 167 21.86 23.25 -5.27
CA LYS A 167 22.62 24.33 -5.90
C LYS A 167 23.51 23.67 -6.97
N PRO A 168 23.51 24.11 -8.25
CA PRO A 168 24.38 23.55 -9.26
C PRO A 168 25.82 23.56 -8.73
N GLN A 169 26.47 22.40 -8.70
CA GLN A 169 27.89 22.33 -8.43
C GLN A 169 28.59 22.95 -9.62
N THR A 170 28.98 24.22 -9.50
CA THR A 170 29.89 24.87 -10.44
C THR A 170 31.21 24.09 -10.40
N LEU A 171 31.54 23.44 -11.51
CA LEU A 171 32.88 22.88 -11.76
C LEU A 171 33.92 23.99 -11.92
#